data_AF-A0A1Q3BVW9-F1
#
_entry.id   AF-A0A1Q3BVW9-F1
#
_cell.length_a   1.000
_cell.length_b   1.000
_cell.length_c   1.000
_cell.angle_alpha   90.00
_cell.angle_beta   90.00
_cell.angle_gamma   90.00
#
_symmetry.space_group_name_H-M   'P 1'
#
loop_
_entity.id
_entity.type
_entity.pdbx_description
1 polymer ?
#
loop_
_entity_poly.entity_id
_entity_poly.type
_entity_poly.pdbx_seq_one_letter_code
_entity_poly.pdbx_strand_id
1 'polypeptide(L)'
;RLVLYPSGDKKRNGKGHISLYVTMVDTETLPSVWEVHVDLKLFVYDHKEDKYLTIQDANGSVCRFHEMETENGFAQLLPLDIFKDDFNGYLVDDCCAFGAEIFVIKGTCRMDSFPRAKEHVPYYTYTWEIKKFSALLLDSYDSKEFTAGGMKWKLRIYPQGHSTSSGLMISGFLALMDRQTLPLHSKVCAEYKLPIKNKDQSKHKEKKGNVIF
;
A
#
# COMPACT_ATOMS: atom_id res chain seq x y z
N ARG A 1 0.63 -17.37 -9.27
CA ARG A 1 0.34 -17.77 -10.67
C ARG A 1 -0.32 -16.61 -11.40
N LEU A 2 0.04 -16.36 -12.66
CA LEU A 2 -0.61 -15.36 -13.52
C LEU A 2 -1.78 -16.01 -14.27
N VAL A 3 -2.92 -15.34 -14.36
CA VAL A 3 -4.15 -15.85 -14.97
C VAL A 3 -4.66 -14.81 -15.98
N LEU A 4 -4.69 -15.19 -17.25
CA LEU A 4 -5.10 -14.34 -18.36
C LEU A 4 -6.47 -14.77 -18.89
N TYR A 5 -7.35 -13.80 -19.13
CA TYR A 5 -8.59 -13.97 -19.87
C TYR A 5 -8.54 -13.11 -21.15
N PRO A 6 -8.14 -13.69 -22.30
CA PRO A 6 -7.93 -12.94 -23.55
C PRO A 6 -9.19 -12.33 -24.16
N SER A 7 -10.37 -12.68 -23.66
CA SER A 7 -11.66 -12.11 -24.10
C SER A 7 -12.47 -11.54 -22.93
N GLY A 8 -11.79 -11.34 -21.80
CA GLY A 8 -12.36 -10.76 -20.60
C GLY A 8 -12.99 -11.77 -19.65
N ASP A 9 -12.87 -11.50 -18.35
CA ASP A 9 -13.59 -12.20 -17.30
C ASP A 9 -15.06 -11.75 -17.28
N LYS A 10 -15.93 -12.55 -17.89
CA LYS A 10 -17.37 -12.28 -17.97
C LYS A 10 -18.03 -12.20 -16.59
N LYS A 11 -17.50 -12.87 -15.57
CA LYS A 11 -18.07 -12.86 -14.21
C LYS A 11 -17.79 -11.55 -13.48
N ARG A 12 -16.68 -10.88 -13.84
CA ARG A 12 -16.24 -9.61 -13.24
C ARG A 12 -16.37 -8.42 -14.18
N ASN A 13 -17.33 -8.48 -15.11
CA ASN A 13 -17.61 -7.40 -16.07
C ASN A 13 -16.43 -7.04 -16.99
N GLY A 14 -15.58 -8.01 -17.36
CA GLY A 14 -14.44 -7.82 -18.26
C GLY A 14 -14.76 -7.83 -19.75
N LYS A 15 -16.04 -7.87 -20.15
CA LYS A 15 -16.45 -7.98 -21.56
C LYS A 15 -15.80 -6.87 -22.40
N GLY A 16 -15.24 -7.23 -23.55
CA GLY A 16 -14.60 -6.27 -24.46
C GLY A 16 -13.17 -5.87 -24.07
N HIS A 17 -12.62 -6.45 -23.00
CA HIS A 17 -11.28 -6.15 -22.51
C HIS A 17 -10.47 -7.45 -22.32
N ILE A 18 -9.15 -7.32 -22.30
CA ILE A 18 -8.26 -8.30 -21.67
C ILE A 18 -8.43 -8.18 -20.16
N SER A 19 -8.55 -9.31 -19.46
CA SER A 19 -8.45 -9.36 -17.99
C SER A 19 -7.22 -10.13 -17.57
N LEU A 20 -6.56 -9.66 -16.52
CA LEU A 20 -5.32 -10.27 -16.02
C LEU A 20 -5.31 -10.22 -14.50
N TYR A 21 -4.98 -11.36 -13.89
CA TYR A 21 -4.95 -11.52 -12.45
C TYR A 21 -3.72 -12.27 -11.99
N VAL A 22 -3.30 -12.01 -10.76
CA VAL A 22 -2.39 -12.86 -9.99
C VAL A 22 -3.19 -13.59 -8.94
N THR A 23 -3.02 -14.91 -8.90
CA THR A 23 -3.63 -15.78 -7.88
C THR A 23 -2.56 -16.48 -7.06
N MET A 24 -2.80 -16.57 -5.76
CA MET A 24 -2.03 -17.41 -4.84
C MET A 24 -2.26 -18.89 -5.19
N VAL A 25 -1.18 -19.66 -5.19
CA VAL A 25 -1.22 -21.12 -5.38
C VAL A 25 -0.76 -21.78 -4.08
N ASP A 26 -1.07 -23.07 -3.93
CA ASP A 26 -0.66 -23.89 -2.79
C ASP A 26 -1.10 -23.33 -1.43
N THR A 27 -2.27 -22.66 -1.40
CA THR A 27 -2.82 -22.05 -0.18
C THR A 27 -3.16 -23.07 0.90
N GLU A 28 -3.27 -24.35 0.55
CA GLU A 28 -3.49 -25.46 1.50
C GLU A 28 -2.27 -25.72 2.40
N THR A 29 -1.08 -25.28 1.97
CA THR A 29 0.13 -25.34 2.79
C THR A 29 0.22 -24.19 3.79
N LEU A 30 -0.63 -23.18 3.64
CA LEU A 30 -0.66 -22.02 4.52
C LEU A 30 -1.49 -22.33 5.78
N PRO A 31 -1.19 -21.67 6.92
CA PRO A 31 -1.99 -21.81 8.13
C PRO A 31 -3.46 -21.47 7.89
N SER A 32 -4.39 -22.03 8.67
CA SER A 32 -5.84 -21.80 8.52
C SER A 32 -6.28 -20.33 8.64
N VAL A 33 -5.39 -19.44 9.07
CA VAL A 33 -5.59 -17.99 9.00
C VAL A 33 -4.28 -17.40 8.51
N TRP A 34 -4.23 -17.00 7.24
CA TRP A 34 -3.07 -16.39 6.61
C TRP A 34 -3.45 -15.08 5.93
N GLU A 35 -2.50 -14.15 5.91
CA GLU A 35 -2.62 -12.88 5.22
C GLU A 35 -1.27 -12.51 4.61
N VAL A 36 -1.27 -12.14 3.34
CA VAL A 36 -0.07 -11.74 2.59
C VAL A 36 -0.34 -10.41 1.93
N HIS A 37 0.51 -9.43 2.22
CA HIS A 37 0.50 -8.14 1.53
C HIS A 37 1.52 -8.17 0.40
N VAL A 38 1.11 -7.71 -0.77
CA VAL A 38 1.93 -7.72 -1.98
C VAL A 38 1.83 -6.35 -2.63
N ASP A 39 2.97 -5.77 -2.98
CA ASP A 39 3.05 -4.69 -3.95
C ASP A 39 3.09 -5.33 -5.34
N LEU A 40 1.96 -5.22 -6.06
CA LEU A 40 1.68 -5.88 -7.32
C LEU A 40 1.64 -4.85 -8.45
N LYS A 41 2.43 -5.08 -9.49
CA LYS A 41 2.34 -4.37 -10.76
C LYS A 41 2.12 -5.37 -11.88
N LEU A 42 1.24 -5.03 -12.80
CA LEU A 42 0.99 -5.83 -14.00
C LEU A 42 1.49 -5.08 -15.22
N PHE A 43 1.94 -5.82 -16.23
CA PHE A 43 2.52 -5.25 -17.44
C PHE A 43 1.96 -5.89 -18.69
N VAL A 44 1.87 -5.08 -19.75
CA VAL A 44 1.70 -5.52 -21.14
C VAL A 44 2.90 -5.03 -21.92
N TYR A 45 3.57 -5.92 -22.65
CA TYR A 45 4.71 -5.55 -23.48
C TYR A 45 4.25 -4.93 -24.79
N ASP A 46 4.84 -3.80 -25.13
CA ASP A 46 4.71 -3.11 -26.41
C ASP A 46 5.94 -3.48 -27.27
N HIS A 47 5.71 -4.30 -28.28
CA HIS A 47 6.75 -4.80 -29.18
C HIS A 47 7.30 -3.72 -30.12
N LYS A 48 6.60 -2.60 -30.31
CA LYS A 48 7.06 -1.53 -31.20
C LYS A 48 7.99 -0.56 -30.51
N GLU A 49 7.60 -0.17 -29.29
CA GLU A 49 8.38 0.77 -28.47
C GLU A 49 9.46 0.07 -27.63
N ASP A 50 9.47 -1.27 -27.62
CA ASP A 50 10.33 -2.11 -26.79
C ASP A 50 10.24 -1.73 -25.30
N LYS A 51 9.00 -1.58 -24.81
CA LYS A 51 8.68 -1.08 -23.47
C LYS A 51 7.53 -1.84 -22.86
N TYR A 52 7.34 -1.67 -21.55
CA TYR A 52 6.22 -2.23 -20.82
C TYR A 52 5.24 -1.13 -20.41
N LEU A 53 3.98 -1.28 -20.82
CA LEU A 53 2.88 -0.55 -20.21
C LEU A 53 2.68 -1.10 -18.80
N THR A 54 2.93 -0.27 -17.78
CA THR A 54 2.73 -0.63 -16.37
C THR A 54 1.34 -0.23 -15.92
N ILE A 55 0.59 -1.17 -15.34
CA ILE A 55 -0.78 -0.98 -14.88
C ILE A 55 -0.83 -1.21 -13.36
N GLN A 56 -1.34 -0.20 -12.66
CA GLN A 56 -1.49 -0.16 -11.20
C GLN A 56 -2.84 0.45 -10.85
N ASP A 57 -3.36 0.12 -9.67
CA ASP A 57 -4.59 0.70 -9.16
C ASP A 57 -4.36 2.17 -8.77
N ALA A 58 -5.34 3.03 -9.02
CA ALA A 58 -5.29 4.44 -8.62
C ALA A 58 -5.15 4.63 -7.09
N ASN A 59 -5.57 3.63 -6.32
CA ASN A 59 -5.48 3.60 -4.86
C ASN A 59 -4.14 3.04 -4.37
N GLY A 60 -3.23 2.66 -5.28
CA GLY A 60 -1.90 2.11 -5.00
C GLY A 60 -1.75 0.65 -5.39
N SER A 61 -0.51 0.21 -5.58
CA SER A 61 -0.17 -1.15 -6.03
C SER A 61 -0.24 -2.23 -4.93
N VAL A 62 -0.53 -1.86 -3.68
CA VAL A 62 -0.55 -2.81 -2.56
C VAL A 62 -1.89 -3.51 -2.48
N CYS A 63 -1.87 -4.83 -2.68
CA CYS A 63 -3.02 -5.70 -2.51
C CYS A 63 -2.82 -6.69 -1.36
N ARG A 64 -3.94 -7.13 -0.80
CA ARG A 64 -4.01 -8.03 0.35
C ARG A 64 -4.61 -9.35 -0.11
N PHE A 65 -3.86 -10.43 0.08
CA PHE A 65 -4.32 -11.79 -0.14
C PHE A 65 -4.64 -12.46 1.19
N HIS A 66 -5.76 -13.16 1.26
CA HIS A 66 -6.14 -13.98 2.40
C HIS A 66 -7.04 -15.13 1.94
N GLU A 67 -7.45 -15.99 2.87
CA GLU A 67 -8.23 -17.21 2.58
C GLU A 67 -9.43 -17.01 1.63
N MET A 68 -10.14 -15.88 1.76
CA MET A 68 -11.33 -15.58 0.95
C MET A 68 -11.01 -14.77 -0.31
N GLU A 69 -9.84 -14.13 -0.37
CA GLU A 69 -9.39 -13.26 -1.46
C GLU A 69 -8.00 -13.70 -1.90
N THR A 70 -7.95 -14.77 -2.70
CA THR A 70 -6.70 -15.38 -3.19
C THR A 70 -6.30 -14.89 -4.57
N GLU A 71 -7.04 -13.94 -5.15
CA GLU A 71 -6.82 -13.43 -6.50
C GLU A 71 -6.98 -11.91 -6.53
N ASN A 72 -6.06 -11.23 -7.22
CA ASN A 72 -6.08 -9.78 -7.38
C ASN A 72 -5.62 -9.38 -8.79
N GLY A 73 -6.20 -8.35 -9.37
CA GLY A 73 -5.91 -7.89 -10.73
C GLY A 73 -7.07 -7.09 -11.34
N PHE A 74 -7.10 -6.99 -12.66
CA PHE A 74 -8.04 -6.12 -13.37
C PHE A 74 -8.93 -6.91 -14.32
N ALA A 75 -10.24 -6.74 -14.15
CA ALA A 75 -11.23 -7.25 -15.11
C ALA A 75 -11.21 -6.50 -16.44
N GLN A 76 -10.87 -5.21 -16.42
CA GLN A 76 -10.77 -4.38 -17.61
C GLN A 76 -9.35 -3.80 -17.67
N LEU A 77 -8.36 -4.67 -17.93
CA LEU A 77 -6.95 -4.29 -17.95
C LEU A 77 -6.64 -3.44 -19.19
N LEU A 78 -7.02 -3.94 -20.37
CA LEU A 78 -6.74 -3.31 -21.66
C LEU A 78 -7.91 -3.57 -22.62
N PRO A 79 -8.52 -2.54 -23.23
CA PRO A 79 -9.58 -2.71 -24.23
C PRO A 79 -9.10 -3.56 -25.42
N LEU A 80 -9.98 -4.44 -25.92
CA LEU A 80 -9.62 -5.36 -27.01
C LEU A 80 -9.38 -4.65 -28.35
N ASP A 81 -10.06 -3.53 -28.60
CA ASP A 81 -9.85 -2.69 -29.77
C ASP A 81 -8.44 -2.07 -29.74
N ILE A 82 -8.01 -1.54 -28.60
CA ILE A 82 -6.65 -1.02 -28.41
C ILE A 82 -5.60 -2.14 -28.52
N PHE A 83 -5.86 -3.29 -27.89
CA PHE A 83 -4.93 -4.43 -27.90
C PHE A 83 -4.68 -5.01 -29.30
N LYS A 84 -5.75 -5.10 -30.11
CA LYS A 84 -5.69 -5.67 -31.47
C LYS A 84 -5.34 -4.66 -32.55
N ASP A 85 -5.29 -3.38 -32.20
CA ASP A 85 -4.89 -2.36 -33.14
C ASP A 85 -3.39 -2.47 -33.40
N ASP A 86 -3.05 -2.85 -34.63
CA ASP A 86 -1.69 -3.00 -35.12
C ASP A 86 -0.84 -1.74 -34.88
N PHE A 87 -1.44 -0.55 -34.72
CA PHE A 87 -0.72 0.68 -34.40
C PHE A 87 -0.09 0.68 -33.00
N ASN A 88 -0.70 -0.01 -32.02
CA ASN A 88 -0.32 0.05 -30.61
C ASN A 88 0.75 -0.97 -30.17
N GLY A 89 1.10 -1.96 -30.99
CA GLY A 89 2.26 -2.84 -30.75
C GLY A 89 2.09 -3.92 -29.66
N TYR A 90 0.91 -4.07 -29.05
CA TYR A 90 0.67 -5.08 -28.01
C TYR A 90 0.46 -6.50 -28.56
N LEU A 91 0.04 -6.63 -29.81
CA LEU A 91 -0.13 -7.88 -30.54
C LEU A 91 0.62 -7.75 -31.87
N VAL A 92 1.70 -8.50 -32.04
CA VAL A 92 2.51 -8.51 -33.26
C VAL A 92 2.76 -9.96 -33.64
N ASP A 93 2.46 -10.34 -34.89
CA ASP A 93 2.61 -11.72 -35.39
C ASP A 93 1.92 -12.77 -34.50
N ASP A 94 0.71 -12.46 -34.04
CA ASP A 94 -0.09 -13.29 -33.10
C ASP A 94 0.63 -13.58 -31.76
N CYS A 95 1.66 -12.80 -31.45
CA CYS A 95 2.43 -12.88 -30.22
C CYS A 95 2.17 -11.66 -29.33
N CYS A 96 2.06 -11.90 -28.03
CA CYS A 96 1.94 -10.87 -27.01
C CYS A 96 2.61 -11.36 -25.72
N ALA A 97 3.06 -10.43 -24.87
CA ALA A 97 3.66 -10.77 -23.59
C ALA A 97 3.02 -9.97 -22.44
N PHE A 98 2.68 -10.69 -21.37
CA PHE A 98 2.16 -10.13 -20.13
C PHE A 98 3.10 -10.44 -18.98
N GLY A 99 3.27 -9.49 -18.08
CA GLY A 99 4.16 -9.61 -16.93
C GLY A 99 3.46 -9.27 -15.62
N ALA A 100 4.07 -9.72 -14.52
CA ALA A 100 3.74 -9.26 -13.19
C ALA A 100 5.03 -9.09 -12.38
N GLU A 101 5.16 -7.97 -11.69
CA GLU A 101 6.20 -7.71 -10.70
C GLU A 101 5.51 -7.78 -9.34
N ILE A 102 6.02 -8.67 -8.51
CA ILE A 102 5.41 -9.07 -7.25
C ILE A 102 6.46 -8.87 -6.16
N PHE A 103 6.24 -7.88 -5.30
CA PHE A 103 7.02 -7.71 -4.09
C PHE A 103 6.19 -8.12 -2.89
N VAL A 104 6.52 -9.26 -2.29
CA VAL A 104 5.91 -9.67 -1.03
C VAL A 104 6.37 -8.71 0.06
N ILE A 105 5.41 -7.98 0.62
CA ILE A 105 5.64 -7.11 1.76
C ILE A 105 5.70 -8.04 2.97
N LYS A 106 6.92 -8.47 3.31
CA LYS A 106 7.17 -9.17 4.57
C LYS A 106 6.92 -8.19 5.71
N GLY A 107 5.71 -8.20 6.25
CA GLY A 107 5.49 -7.71 7.59
C GLY A 107 6.37 -8.55 8.52
N THR A 108 7.14 -7.90 9.40
CA THR A 108 7.63 -8.58 10.60
C THR A 108 6.44 -8.85 11.52
N CYS A 109 5.57 -9.79 11.12
CA CYS A 109 4.85 -10.57 12.10
C CYS A 109 5.90 -11.52 12.67
N ARG A 110 6.41 -11.24 13.86
CA ARG A 110 7.06 -12.30 14.66
C ARG A 110 5.95 -13.32 14.95
N MET A 111 5.87 -14.30 14.05
CA MET A 111 4.96 -15.44 14.11
C MET A 111 5.75 -16.69 14.50
N ASP A 112 6.71 -16.55 15.41
CA ASP A 112 7.30 -17.70 16.08
C ASP A 112 6.68 -17.76 17.47
N SER A 113 5.71 -18.68 17.60
CA SER A 113 4.98 -19.08 18.80
C SER A 113 4.15 -18.00 19.49
N PHE A 114 2.83 -18.03 19.34
CA PHE A 114 1.88 -18.28 20.45
C PHE A 114 0.50 -18.63 19.85
N PRO A 115 -0.19 -19.66 20.36
CA PRO A 115 -1.56 -19.95 19.95
C PRO A 115 -2.51 -18.86 20.45
N ARG A 116 -3.53 -18.57 19.64
CA ARG A 116 -4.72 -17.75 19.93
C ARG A 116 -5.01 -17.61 21.43
N ALA A 117 -4.66 -16.45 21.97
CA ALA A 117 -5.55 -15.71 22.85
C ALA A 117 -5.91 -14.42 22.12
N LYS A 118 -7.09 -13.84 22.38
CA LYS A 118 -7.37 -12.43 22.08
C LYS A 118 -6.49 -11.56 22.97
N GLU A 119 -5.17 -11.66 22.81
CA GLU A 119 -4.22 -10.87 23.54
C GLU A 119 -4.21 -9.47 22.94
N HIS A 120 -4.27 -8.49 23.84
CA HIS A 120 -4.10 -7.07 23.54
C HIS A 120 -3.01 -6.89 22.47
N VAL A 121 -3.39 -6.49 21.24
CA VAL A 121 -2.44 -5.83 20.35
C VAL A 121 -1.94 -4.64 21.16
N PRO A 122 -0.65 -4.56 21.53
CA PRO A 122 -0.18 -3.49 22.39
C PRO A 122 -0.34 -2.17 21.64
N TYR A 123 -1.35 -1.39 22.04
CA TYR A 123 -1.53 -0.03 21.53
C TYR A 123 -0.42 0.84 22.13
N TYR A 124 0.59 1.14 21.31
CA TYR A 124 1.64 2.08 21.69
C TYR A 124 1.08 3.50 21.60
N THR A 125 0.82 4.11 22.75
CA THR A 125 0.39 5.51 22.80
C THR A 125 1.59 6.42 23.03
N TYR A 126 1.86 7.30 22.09
CA TYR A 126 2.81 8.40 22.26
C TYR A 126 2.07 9.73 22.26
N THR A 127 2.37 10.58 23.24
CA THR A 127 1.79 11.93 23.34
C THR A 127 2.88 12.96 23.18
N TRP A 128 2.72 13.84 22.20
CA TRP A 128 3.59 14.99 22.01
C TRP A 128 2.88 16.27 22.44
N GLU A 129 3.38 16.91 23.49
CA GLU A 129 2.93 18.25 23.88
C GLU A 129 3.80 19.31 23.21
N ILE A 130 3.16 20.17 22.43
CA ILE A 130 3.80 21.32 21.80
C ILE A 130 3.45 22.57 22.59
N LYS A 131 4.47 23.21 23.17
CA LYS A 131 4.32 24.46 23.90
C LYS A 131 4.48 25.64 22.94
N LYS A 132 3.72 26.72 23.18
CA LYS A 132 3.75 27.95 22.37
C LYS A 132 3.56 27.69 20.86
N PHE A 133 2.56 26.89 20.50
CA PHE A 133 2.29 26.50 19.11
C PHE A 133 2.15 27.71 18.16
N SER A 134 1.54 28.81 18.62
CA SER A 134 1.39 30.05 17.84
C SER A 134 2.71 30.78 17.56
N ALA A 135 3.79 30.46 18.27
CA ALA A 135 5.11 31.05 18.07
C ALA A 135 6.02 30.18 17.18
N LEU A 136 5.48 29.12 16.57
CA LEU A 136 6.23 28.26 15.65
C LEU A 136 6.38 28.96 14.29
N LEU A 137 7.64 29.23 13.90
CA LEU A 137 7.98 29.97 12.66
C LEU A 137 8.53 29.08 11.54
N LEU A 138 9.13 27.94 11.87
CA LEU A 138 9.64 26.97 10.90
C LEU A 138 8.53 26.21 10.19
N ASP A 139 8.84 25.70 8.99
CA ASP A 139 7.91 24.93 8.17
C ASP A 139 7.54 23.58 8.78
N SER A 140 8.48 22.95 9.51
CA SER A 140 8.24 21.65 10.15
C SER A 140 8.93 21.51 11.50
N TYR A 141 8.32 20.70 12.37
CA TYR A 141 8.86 20.35 13.68
C TYR A 141 8.76 18.85 13.90
N ASP A 142 9.79 18.30 14.54
CA ASP A 142 9.86 16.88 14.90
C ASP A 142 9.68 16.69 16.41
N SER A 143 8.99 15.63 16.80
CA SER A 143 8.93 15.17 18.18
C SER A 143 10.25 14.53 18.60
N LYS A 144 10.37 14.22 19.90
CA LYS A 144 11.40 13.27 20.34
C LYS A 144 11.17 11.91 19.70
N GLU A 145 12.25 11.16 19.52
CA GLU A 145 12.19 9.78 19.09
C GLU A 145 11.48 8.93 20.15
N PHE A 146 10.67 7.97 19.69
CA PHE A 146 10.02 6.99 20.55
C PHE A 146 10.05 5.62 19.90
N THR A 147 10.06 4.58 20.73
CA THR A 147 10.08 3.19 20.26
C THR A 147 8.68 2.59 20.38
N ALA A 148 8.17 2.03 19.29
CA ALA A 148 6.90 1.33 19.25
C ALA A 148 7.01 0.16 18.28
N GLY A 149 6.52 -1.02 18.68
CA GLY A 149 6.64 -2.23 17.87
C GLY A 149 8.09 -2.63 17.54
N GLY A 150 9.05 -2.28 18.40
CA GLY A 150 10.48 -2.57 18.19
C GLY A 150 11.19 -1.64 17.19
N MET A 151 10.51 -0.63 16.65
CA MET A 151 11.04 0.33 15.69
C MET A 151 11.11 1.74 16.29
N LYS A 152 12.06 2.57 15.84
CA LYS A 152 12.15 3.98 16.24
C LYS A 152 11.38 4.90 15.30
N TRP A 153 10.54 5.74 15.89
CA TRP A 153 9.63 6.65 15.22
C TRP A 153 9.80 8.08 15.71
N LYS A 154 9.36 9.04 14.89
CA LYS A 154 9.08 10.42 15.31
C LYS A 154 7.79 10.92 14.68
N LEU A 155 7.14 11.86 15.33
CA LEU A 155 6.06 12.64 14.74
C LEU A 155 6.64 13.90 14.11
N ARG A 156 6.20 14.21 12.89
CA ARG A 156 6.51 15.47 12.21
C ARG A 156 5.22 16.25 12.01
N ILE A 157 5.22 17.52 12.40
CA ILE A 157 4.12 18.43 12.08
C ILE A 157 4.57 19.55 11.17
N TYR A 158 3.63 20.02 10.36
CA TYR A 158 3.73 21.22 9.56
C TYR A 158 2.62 22.17 10.04
N PRO A 159 2.94 23.18 10.86
CA PRO A 159 1.94 24.09 11.42
C PRO A 159 1.11 24.82 10.36
N GLN A 160 1.73 25.09 9.21
CA GLN A 160 1.09 25.74 8.06
C GLN A 160 0.62 24.75 6.99
N GLY A 161 0.69 23.43 7.25
CA GLY A 161 0.33 22.40 6.28
C GLY A 161 1.47 22.00 5.34
N HIS A 162 1.26 20.91 4.61
CA HIS A 162 2.25 20.35 3.68
C HIS A 162 1.59 20.05 2.32
N SER A 163 2.29 20.35 1.23
CA SER A 163 1.82 20.13 -0.15
C SER A 163 0.47 20.82 -0.46
N THR A 164 -0.54 20.08 -0.96
CA THR A 164 -1.86 20.59 -1.39
C THR A 164 -2.71 21.24 -0.30
N SER A 165 -2.24 21.22 0.96
CA SER A 165 -2.88 21.83 2.13
C SER A 165 -2.10 23.02 2.72
N SER A 166 -1.06 23.49 2.02
CA SER A 166 -0.25 24.64 2.43
C SER A 166 -1.13 25.88 2.67
N GLY A 167 -1.07 26.43 3.87
CA GLY A 167 -1.80 27.63 4.33
C GLY A 167 -3.18 27.38 4.95
N LEU A 168 -3.74 26.16 4.89
CA LEU A 168 -5.15 25.92 5.24
C LEU A 168 -5.36 24.97 6.43
N MET A 169 -4.44 24.04 6.70
CA MET A 169 -4.58 23.03 7.75
C MET A 169 -3.24 22.61 8.35
N ILE A 170 -3.22 22.33 9.66
CA ILE A 170 -2.07 21.66 10.29
C ILE A 170 -1.97 20.23 9.74
N SER A 171 -0.78 19.86 9.27
CA SER A 171 -0.49 18.50 8.81
C SER A 171 0.42 17.77 9.80
N GLY A 172 0.13 16.49 10.05
CA GLY A 172 0.92 15.63 10.93
C GLY A 172 1.22 14.29 10.27
N PHE A 173 2.46 13.85 10.37
CA PHE A 173 2.98 12.63 9.78
C PHE A 173 3.73 11.81 10.83
N LEU A 174 3.59 10.48 10.73
CA LEU A 174 4.50 9.56 11.39
C LEU A 174 5.73 9.39 10.48
N ALA A 175 6.93 9.31 11.04
CA ALA A 175 8.16 9.08 10.30
C ALA A 175 8.99 7.99 10.97
N LEU A 176 9.45 7.03 10.17
CA LEU A 176 10.35 5.96 10.59
C LEU A 176 11.82 6.43 10.55
N MET A 177 12.57 6.22 11.64
CA MET A 177 13.97 6.64 11.78
C MET A 177 14.96 5.57 11.33
N ASP A 178 14.65 4.30 11.54
CA ASP A 178 15.54 3.16 11.29
C ASP A 178 15.58 2.71 9.82
N ARG A 179 15.28 3.60 8.86
CA ARG A 179 15.19 3.22 7.43
C ARG A 179 16.47 2.62 6.85
N GLN A 180 17.62 2.99 7.41
CA GLN A 180 18.94 2.56 6.92
C GLN A 180 19.42 1.25 7.57
N THR A 181 18.86 0.86 8.71
CA THR A 181 19.19 -0.41 9.40
C THR A 181 18.25 -1.54 8.99
N LEU A 182 17.19 -1.20 8.25
CA LEU A 182 16.29 -2.13 7.62
C LEU A 182 17.01 -2.93 6.53
N PRO A 183 16.80 -4.27 6.46
CA PRO A 183 17.29 -5.07 5.34
C PRO A 183 16.87 -4.46 4.00
N LEU A 184 17.75 -4.53 3.01
CA LEU A 184 17.46 -4.08 1.65
C LEU A 184 16.13 -4.73 1.18
N HIS A 185 15.17 -3.92 0.74
CA HIS A 185 13.80 -4.32 0.32
C HIS A 185 12.80 -4.66 1.44
N SER A 186 13.09 -4.39 2.71
CA SER A 186 12.07 -4.45 3.76
C SER A 186 11.21 -3.19 3.78
N LYS A 187 9.89 -3.36 3.93
CA LYS A 187 8.92 -2.27 4.08
C LYS A 187 8.24 -2.40 5.44
N VAL A 188 8.01 -1.27 6.12
CA VAL A 188 7.38 -1.24 7.44
C VAL A 188 5.98 -0.66 7.33
N CYS A 189 4.97 -1.47 7.62
CA CYS A 189 3.59 -1.03 7.68
C CYS A 189 3.26 -0.52 9.09
N ALA A 190 2.68 0.68 9.19
CA ALA A 190 2.15 1.22 10.43
C ALA A 190 0.70 1.67 10.23
N GLU A 191 -0.22 1.07 10.99
CA GLU A 191 -1.56 1.60 11.18
C GLU A 191 -1.55 2.51 12.40
N TYR A 192 -2.04 3.74 12.24
CA TYR A 192 -2.03 4.71 13.34
C TYR A 192 -3.26 5.61 13.35
N LYS A 193 -3.56 6.13 14.55
CA LYS A 193 -4.54 7.19 14.76
C LYS A 193 -3.83 8.40 15.36
N LEU A 194 -4.01 9.58 14.76
CA LEU A 194 -3.52 10.84 15.28
C LEU A 194 -4.69 11.72 15.72
N PRO A 195 -5.21 11.54 16.95
CA PRO A 195 -6.19 12.45 17.51
C PRO A 195 -5.51 13.72 18.04
N ILE A 196 -6.00 14.89 17.60
CA ILE A 196 -5.60 16.16 18.23
C ILE A 196 -6.51 16.39 19.44
N LYS A 197 -5.91 16.40 20.63
CA LYS A 197 -6.64 16.69 21.88
C LYS A 197 -6.73 18.20 22.10
N ASN A 198 -7.94 18.74 22.03
CA ASN A 198 -8.23 20.09 22.50
C ASN A 198 -8.28 20.08 24.04
N LYS A 199 -7.63 21.03 24.71
CA LYS A 199 -7.59 21.08 26.18
C LYS A 199 -8.95 21.44 26.79
N ASP A 200 -9.91 21.98 26.01
CA ASP A 200 -11.14 22.57 26.58
C ASP A 200 -12.50 21.94 26.18
N GLN A 201 -12.61 21.00 25.22
CA GLN A 201 -13.92 20.39 24.90
C GLN A 201 -13.83 18.95 24.38
N SER A 202 -14.86 18.17 24.71
CA SER A 202 -15.13 16.75 24.43
C SER A 202 -15.20 16.32 22.95
N LYS A 203 -14.71 17.14 22.01
CA LYS A 203 -14.69 16.84 20.57
C LYS A 203 -13.26 16.76 20.05
N HIS A 204 -12.77 15.54 19.89
CA HIS A 204 -11.49 15.25 19.25
C HIS A 204 -11.66 15.21 17.73
N LYS A 205 -10.78 15.88 16.98
CA LYS A 205 -10.61 15.60 15.55
C LYS A 205 -9.61 14.46 15.41
N GLU A 206 -10.10 13.32 14.92
CA GLU A 206 -9.31 12.11 14.69
C GLU A 206 -8.99 11.99 13.19
N LYS A 207 -7.71 11.76 12.87
CA LYS A 207 -7.30 11.31 11.55
C LYS A 207 -6.75 9.89 11.67
N LYS A 208 -7.31 8.96 10.91
CA LYS A 208 -6.78 7.62 10.72
C LYS A 208 -5.89 7.60 9.49
N GLY A 209 -4.79 6.87 9.56
CA GLY A 209 -3.86 6.73 8.44
C GLY A 209 -3.20 5.36 8.46
N ASN A 210 -3.01 4.83 7.25
CA ASN A 210 -2.16 3.69 6.98
C ASN A 210 -0.98 4.23 6.19
N VAL A 211 0.24 3.92 6.63
CA VAL A 211 1.45 4.36 5.95
C VAL A 211 2.43 3.19 5.87
N ILE A 212 3.11 3.11 4.73
CA ILE A 212 4.16 2.13 4.48
C ILE A 212 5.45 2.93 4.29
N PHE A 213 6.47 2.58 5.08
CA PHE A 213 7.78 3.21 5.06
C PHE A 213 8.83 2.32 4.41
#